data_AF-A0A6N0LX81-F1
#
_entry.id   AF-A0A6N0LX81-F1
#
_cell.length_a   1.000
_cell.length_b   1.000
_cell.length_c   1.000
_cell.angle_alpha   90.00
_cell.angle_beta   90.00
_cell.angle_gamma   90.00
#
_symmetry.space_group_name_H-M   'P 1'
#
loop_
_entity.id
_entity.type
_entity.pdbx_description
1 polymer ?
#
loop_
_entity_poly.entity_id
_entity_poly.type
_entity_poly.pdbx_seq_one_letter_code
_entity_poly.pdbx_strand_id
1 'polypeptide(L)'
;MDDSKALFDYWHDRVRLKNSELIAAPGHVKTQDLRHDCTNYDDLWRSPEVQQLDEPERSRVIAVIKYECTAKVLQNRAGRLRERANELEAACNEQDQQNSKLLGLLKALQEKLFGKDKEIKRLEARIASLKAENEAFQSEAEKSKAQVELVKELEQLKKKYNEVEKRRQELAQNNKSLGGRVAHTKRYKQQRDEARAFIEQQKQQIATLVQESQRLREENERLYQKLK
;
A
#
# COMPACT_ATOMS: atom_id res chain seq x y z
N MET A 1 -77.32 -4.44 -69.64
CA MET A 1 -77.20 -4.74 -68.20
C MET A 1 -75.75 -4.53 -67.84
N ASP A 2 -75.51 -3.42 -67.16
CA ASP A 2 -74.22 -2.91 -66.74
C ASP A 2 -73.68 -3.72 -65.56
N ASP A 3 -73.06 -4.86 -65.81
CA ASP A 3 -72.35 -5.56 -64.74
C ASP A 3 -71.00 -4.86 -64.50
N SER A 4 -71.06 -3.74 -63.79
CA SER A 4 -69.89 -2.94 -63.43
C SER A 4 -68.83 -3.78 -62.75
N LYS A 5 -69.24 -4.80 -61.97
CA LYS A 5 -68.32 -5.72 -61.30
C LYS A 5 -67.53 -6.54 -62.32
N ALA A 6 -68.18 -7.12 -63.32
CA ALA A 6 -67.50 -7.87 -64.37
C ALA A 6 -66.49 -7.00 -65.15
N LEU A 7 -66.81 -5.72 -65.37
CA LEU A 7 -65.88 -4.77 -65.98
C LEU A 7 -64.67 -4.48 -65.08
N PHE A 8 -64.89 -4.30 -63.77
CA PHE A 8 -63.80 -4.14 -62.80
C PHE A 8 -62.91 -5.37 -62.75
N ASP A 9 -63.48 -6.56 -62.60
CA ASP A 9 -62.75 -7.83 -62.53
C ASP A 9 -61.93 -8.07 -63.81
N TYR A 10 -62.51 -7.79 -64.99
CA TYR A 10 -61.84 -7.90 -66.28
C TYR A 10 -60.55 -7.06 -66.38
N TRP A 11 -60.61 -5.80 -65.93
CA TRP A 11 -59.43 -4.93 -65.96
C TRP A 11 -58.46 -5.22 -64.82
N HIS A 12 -58.95 -5.61 -63.65
CA HIS A 12 -58.14 -5.98 -62.49
C HIS A 12 -57.10 -7.07 -62.81
N ASP A 13 -57.52 -8.10 -63.54
CA ASP A 13 -56.67 -9.24 -63.94
C ASP A 13 -55.60 -8.84 -64.96
N ARG A 14 -55.82 -7.73 -65.67
CA ARG A 14 -54.92 -7.26 -66.74
C ARG A 14 -53.94 -6.20 -66.28
N VAL A 15 -54.17 -5.61 -65.10
CA VAL A 15 -53.18 -4.74 -64.46
C VAL A 15 -51.99 -5.58 -64.01
N ARG A 16 -50.82 -5.29 -64.59
CA ARG A 16 -49.54 -5.91 -64.25
C ARG A 16 -48.66 -4.88 -63.55
N LEU A 17 -48.08 -5.27 -62.42
CA LEU A 17 -47.08 -4.47 -61.72
C LEU A 17 -45.73 -4.63 -62.42
N LYS A 18 -45.00 -3.52 -62.54
CA LYS A 18 -43.62 -3.45 -63.00
C LYS A 18 -42.82 -2.55 -62.04
N ASN A 19 -41.51 -2.48 -62.23
CA ASN A 19 -40.62 -1.61 -61.45
C ASN A 19 -40.74 -1.77 -59.92
N SER A 20 -40.44 -2.97 -59.43
CA SER A 20 -40.53 -3.32 -58.00
C SER A 20 -39.68 -2.44 -57.08
N GLU A 21 -38.59 -1.88 -57.59
CA GLU A 21 -37.69 -1.00 -56.85
C GLU A 21 -38.39 0.32 -56.48
N LEU A 22 -39.05 0.96 -57.45
CA LEU A 22 -39.78 2.20 -57.20
C LEU A 22 -41.00 1.97 -56.29
N ILE A 23 -41.67 0.81 -56.42
CA ILE A 23 -42.74 0.40 -55.49
C ILE A 23 -42.19 0.26 -54.06
N ALA A 24 -41.00 -0.30 -53.89
CA ALA A 24 -40.35 -0.51 -52.59
C ALA A 24 -39.62 0.73 -52.04
N ALA A 25 -39.51 1.80 -52.82
CA ALA A 25 -38.73 2.97 -52.44
C ALA A 25 -39.23 3.57 -51.11
N PRO A 26 -38.35 3.86 -50.14
CA PRO A 26 -38.75 4.35 -48.83
C PRO A 26 -39.27 5.80 -48.84
N GLY A 27 -38.80 6.60 -49.81
CA GLY A 27 -39.18 8.01 -49.93
C GLY A 27 -40.58 8.22 -50.48
N HIS A 28 -41.11 9.44 -50.38
CA HIS A 28 -42.37 9.79 -51.03
C HIS A 28 -42.25 9.68 -52.56
N VAL A 29 -43.21 9.01 -53.19
CA VAL A 29 -43.34 8.93 -54.65
C VAL A 29 -44.75 9.37 -55.00
N LYS A 30 -44.91 10.21 -56.02
CA LYS A 30 -46.23 10.69 -56.42
C LYS A 30 -47.05 9.54 -56.98
N THR A 31 -48.35 9.55 -56.70
CA THR A 31 -49.29 8.51 -57.15
C THR A 31 -49.36 8.41 -58.67
N GLN A 32 -49.17 9.53 -59.38
CA GLN A 32 -49.11 9.54 -60.85
C GLN A 32 -47.92 8.71 -61.34
N ASP A 33 -46.73 9.01 -60.86
CA ASP A 33 -45.49 8.32 -61.24
C ASP A 33 -45.61 6.82 -60.94
N LEU A 34 -46.14 6.45 -59.77
CA LEU A 34 -46.40 5.04 -59.43
C LEU A 34 -47.38 4.37 -60.41
N ARG A 35 -48.42 5.06 -60.86
CA ARG A 35 -49.38 4.49 -61.83
C ARG A 35 -48.71 4.25 -63.18
N HIS A 36 -48.01 5.24 -63.72
CA HIS A 36 -47.43 5.16 -65.07
C HIS A 36 -46.17 4.27 -65.11
N ASP A 37 -45.29 4.41 -64.13
CA ASP A 37 -43.97 3.78 -64.15
C ASP A 37 -43.96 2.40 -63.51
N CYS A 38 -44.93 2.10 -62.64
CA CYS A 38 -45.00 0.81 -61.94
C CYS A 38 -46.20 -0.05 -62.34
N THR A 39 -46.99 0.36 -63.33
CA THR A 39 -48.02 -0.50 -63.95
C THR A 39 -47.98 -0.43 -65.47
N ASN A 40 -48.74 -1.30 -66.14
CA ASN A 40 -48.99 -1.22 -67.58
C ASN A 40 -50.11 -0.23 -67.95
N TYR A 41 -50.40 0.78 -67.11
CA TYR A 41 -51.45 1.77 -67.35
C TYR A 41 -51.40 2.35 -68.77
N ASP A 42 -50.23 2.81 -69.21
CA ASP A 42 -50.05 3.44 -70.52
C ASP A 42 -50.32 2.52 -71.71
N ASP A 43 -50.10 1.23 -71.53
CA ASP A 43 -50.37 0.21 -72.55
C ASP A 43 -51.87 -0.15 -72.57
N LEU A 44 -52.52 -0.20 -71.40
CA LEU A 44 -53.92 -0.57 -71.27
C LEU A 44 -54.87 0.48 -71.88
N TRP A 45 -54.66 1.77 -71.60
CA TRP A 45 -55.55 2.81 -72.14
C TRP A 45 -55.37 3.04 -73.65
N ARG A 46 -54.20 2.70 -74.20
CA ARG A 46 -53.91 2.73 -75.65
C ARG A 46 -54.31 1.45 -76.37
N SER A 47 -54.82 0.45 -75.66
CA SER A 47 -55.15 -0.84 -76.26
C SER A 47 -56.30 -0.71 -77.28
N PRO A 48 -56.30 -1.54 -78.35
CA PRO A 48 -57.34 -1.50 -79.37
C PRO A 48 -58.75 -1.66 -78.79
N GLU A 49 -58.88 -2.50 -77.76
CA GLU A 49 -60.14 -2.78 -77.05
C GLU A 49 -60.74 -1.52 -76.39
N VAL A 50 -59.89 -0.58 -75.97
CA VAL A 50 -60.33 0.69 -75.35
C VAL A 50 -60.55 1.77 -76.41
N GLN A 51 -59.71 1.79 -77.46
CA GLN A 51 -59.77 2.81 -78.51
C GLN A 51 -60.98 2.65 -79.44
N GLN A 52 -61.50 1.43 -79.60
CA GLN A 52 -62.68 1.12 -80.40
C GLN A 52 -64.02 1.48 -79.72
N LEU A 53 -64.00 1.83 -78.42
CA LEU A 53 -65.20 2.20 -77.67
C LEU A 53 -65.64 3.64 -77.95
N ASP A 54 -66.95 3.87 -77.83
CA ASP A 54 -67.54 5.21 -77.88
C ASP A 54 -67.07 6.07 -76.70
N GLU A 55 -67.02 7.39 -76.88
CA GLU A 55 -66.50 8.35 -75.88
C GLU A 55 -67.00 8.15 -74.43
N PRO A 56 -68.32 7.98 -74.16
CA PRO A 56 -68.79 7.80 -72.78
C PRO A 56 -68.33 6.47 -72.17
N GLU A 57 -68.31 5.38 -72.95
CA GLU A 57 -67.88 4.07 -72.49
C GLU A 57 -66.36 4.02 -72.31
N ARG A 58 -65.62 4.61 -73.25
CA ARG A 58 -64.16 4.74 -73.19
C ARG A 58 -63.73 5.52 -71.95
N SER A 59 -64.38 6.64 -71.65
CA SER A 59 -64.10 7.43 -70.46
C SER A 59 -64.32 6.63 -69.17
N ARG A 60 -65.38 5.83 -69.10
CA ARG A 60 -65.66 4.93 -67.97
C ARG A 60 -64.60 3.85 -67.84
N VAL A 61 -64.21 3.20 -68.93
CA VAL A 61 -63.18 2.16 -68.93
C VAL A 61 -61.82 2.71 -68.51
N ILE A 62 -61.42 3.89 -69.03
CA ILE A 62 -60.17 4.56 -68.62
C ILE A 62 -60.19 4.89 -67.13
N ALA A 63 -61.32 5.30 -66.57
CA ALA A 63 -61.46 5.54 -65.14
C ALA A 63 -61.27 4.26 -64.31
N VAL A 64 -61.84 3.14 -64.75
CA VAL A 64 -61.64 1.81 -64.12
C VAL A 64 -60.17 1.40 -64.19
N ILE A 65 -59.55 1.46 -65.38
CA ILE A 65 -58.12 1.13 -65.55
C ILE A 65 -57.24 2.00 -64.66
N LYS A 66 -57.52 3.31 -64.58
CA LYS A 66 -56.78 4.25 -63.74
C LYS A 66 -56.91 3.87 -62.26
N TYR A 67 -58.11 3.54 -61.81
CA TYR A 67 -58.38 3.13 -60.44
C TYR A 67 -57.62 1.83 -60.11
N GLU A 68 -57.78 0.78 -60.90
CA GLU A 68 -57.15 -0.52 -60.67
C GLU A 68 -55.62 -0.44 -60.64
N CYS A 69 -55.02 0.26 -61.61
CA CYS A 69 -53.58 0.48 -61.63
C CYS A 69 -53.09 1.21 -60.37
N THR A 70 -53.81 2.25 -59.95
CA THR A 70 -53.47 3.04 -58.77
C THR A 70 -53.64 2.22 -57.48
N ALA A 71 -54.76 1.50 -57.35
CA ALA A 71 -55.07 0.70 -56.17
C ALA A 71 -54.04 -0.42 -55.99
N LYS A 72 -53.75 -1.18 -57.06
CA LYS A 72 -52.85 -2.34 -57.02
C LYS A 72 -51.41 -1.92 -56.66
N VAL A 73 -50.91 -0.82 -57.23
CA VAL A 73 -49.55 -0.34 -56.91
C VAL A 73 -49.46 0.21 -55.49
N LEU A 74 -50.47 0.96 -55.03
CA LEU A 74 -50.49 1.50 -53.67
C LEU A 74 -50.63 0.40 -52.62
N GLN A 75 -51.45 -0.61 -52.88
CA GLN A 75 -51.61 -1.76 -51.97
C GLN A 75 -50.30 -2.54 -51.84
N ASN A 76 -49.60 -2.80 -52.96
CA ASN A 76 -48.30 -3.48 -52.91
C ASN A 76 -47.27 -2.65 -52.15
N ARG A 77 -47.20 -1.34 -52.43
CA ARG A 77 -46.32 -0.40 -51.74
C ARG A 77 -46.59 -0.35 -50.24
N ALA A 78 -47.86 -0.25 -49.84
CA ALA A 78 -48.24 -0.25 -48.43
C ALA A 78 -47.93 -1.57 -47.71
N GLY A 79 -47.94 -2.70 -48.44
CA GLY A 79 -47.46 -4.00 -47.94
C GLY A 79 -45.96 -3.96 -47.66
N ARG A 80 -45.16 -3.57 -48.66
CA ARG A 80 -43.70 -3.49 -48.53
C ARG A 80 -43.23 -2.52 -47.44
N LEU A 81 -43.90 -1.36 -47.32
CA LEU A 81 -43.58 -0.40 -46.27
C LEU A 81 -43.91 -0.94 -44.87
N ARG A 82 -44.97 -1.74 -44.72
CA ARG A 82 -45.30 -2.42 -43.46
C ARG A 82 -44.28 -3.50 -43.11
N GLU A 83 -43.90 -4.34 -44.07
CA GLU A 83 -42.85 -5.36 -43.88
C GLU A 83 -41.56 -4.71 -43.39
N ARG A 84 -41.12 -3.65 -44.07
CA ARG A 84 -39.93 -2.90 -43.66
C ARG A 84 -40.07 -2.24 -42.29
N ALA A 85 -41.24 -1.70 -41.94
CA ALA A 85 -41.47 -1.13 -40.62
C ALA A 85 -41.33 -2.20 -39.53
N ASN A 86 -41.88 -3.40 -39.76
CA ASN A 86 -41.76 -4.54 -38.84
C ASN A 86 -40.30 -5.02 -38.72
N GLU A 87 -39.55 -5.06 -39.81
CA GLU A 87 -38.12 -5.40 -39.79
C GLU A 87 -37.31 -4.39 -38.97
N LEU A 88 -37.57 -3.10 -39.14
CA LEU A 88 -36.91 -2.04 -38.37
C LEU A 88 -37.28 -2.10 -36.89
N GLU A 89 -38.55 -2.36 -36.56
CA GLU A 89 -39.00 -2.54 -35.18
C GLU A 89 -38.34 -3.75 -34.52
N ALA A 90 -38.25 -4.88 -35.22
CA ALA A 90 -37.54 -6.05 -34.75
C ALA A 90 -36.05 -5.77 -34.50
N ALA A 91 -35.39 -5.04 -35.41
CA ALA A 91 -33.99 -4.65 -35.26
C ALA A 91 -33.78 -3.71 -34.06
N CYS A 92 -34.67 -2.74 -33.85
CA CYS A 92 -34.64 -1.87 -32.67
C CYS A 92 -34.80 -2.68 -31.37
N ASN A 93 -35.77 -3.59 -31.32
CA ASN A 93 -36.00 -4.45 -30.16
C ASN A 93 -34.78 -5.34 -29.85
N GLU A 94 -34.13 -5.90 -30.88
CA GLU A 94 -32.91 -6.67 -30.70
C GLU A 94 -31.77 -5.79 -30.14
N GLN A 95 -31.61 -4.59 -30.68
CA GLN A 95 -30.61 -3.65 -30.20
C GLN A 95 -30.85 -3.23 -28.74
N ASP A 96 -32.11 -3.01 -28.34
CA ASP A 96 -32.47 -2.70 -26.95
C ASP A 96 -32.19 -3.86 -25.99
N GLN A 97 -32.41 -5.09 -26.43
CA GLN A 97 -32.03 -6.28 -25.66
C GLN A 97 -30.50 -6.39 -25.51
N GLN A 98 -29.73 -6.12 -26.56
CA GLN A 98 -28.28 -6.11 -26.48
C GLN A 98 -27.77 -5.00 -25.54
N ASN A 99 -28.33 -3.79 -25.64
CA ASN A 99 -28.01 -2.68 -24.74
C ASN A 99 -28.29 -3.03 -23.28
N SER A 100 -29.42 -3.66 -23.01
CA SER A 100 -29.78 -4.11 -21.66
C SER A 100 -28.79 -5.14 -21.10
N LYS A 101 -28.34 -6.09 -21.92
CA LYS A 101 -27.29 -7.07 -21.55
C LYS A 101 -25.97 -6.38 -21.24
N LEU A 102 -25.54 -5.44 -22.08
CA LEU A 102 -24.30 -4.68 -21.88
C LEU A 102 -24.35 -3.84 -20.59
N LEU A 103 -25.49 -3.20 -20.30
CA LEU A 103 -25.69 -2.47 -19.04
C LEU A 103 -25.59 -3.38 -17.82
N GLY A 104 -26.12 -4.61 -17.91
CA GLY A 104 -25.96 -5.62 -16.86
C GLY A 104 -24.49 -6.00 -16.63
N LEU A 105 -23.73 -6.22 -17.70
CA LEU A 105 -22.29 -6.51 -17.62
C LEU A 105 -21.50 -5.34 -17.03
N LEU A 106 -21.81 -4.10 -17.42
CA LEU A 106 -21.17 -2.91 -16.87
C LEU A 106 -21.39 -2.79 -15.36
N LYS A 107 -22.61 -3.04 -14.87
CA LYS A 107 -22.89 -3.05 -13.42
C LYS A 107 -22.08 -4.12 -12.69
N ALA A 108 -22.04 -5.34 -13.22
CA ALA A 108 -21.27 -6.43 -12.62
C ALA A 108 -19.76 -6.12 -12.58
N LEU A 109 -19.22 -5.46 -13.61
CA LEU A 109 -17.84 -5.00 -13.63
C LEU A 109 -17.58 -3.89 -12.62
N GLN A 110 -18.48 -2.92 -12.50
CA GLN A 110 -18.39 -1.85 -11.50
C GLN A 110 -18.39 -2.41 -10.09
N GLU A 111 -19.29 -3.33 -9.76
CA GLU A 111 -19.33 -3.98 -8.45
C GLU A 111 -18.02 -4.70 -8.10
N LYS A 112 -17.45 -5.44 -9.07
CA LYS A 112 -16.14 -6.10 -8.88
C LYS A 112 -15.01 -5.10 -8.68
N LEU A 113 -14.99 -4.01 -9.44
CA LEU A 113 -13.97 -2.95 -9.30
C LEU A 113 -14.04 -2.30 -7.91
N PHE A 114 -15.23 -1.86 -7.48
CA PHE A 114 -15.40 -1.28 -6.16
C PHE A 114 -15.13 -2.28 -5.02
N GLY A 115 -15.43 -3.56 -5.24
CA GLY A 115 -15.06 -4.64 -4.31
C GLY A 115 -13.55 -4.73 -4.14
N LYS A 116 -12.80 -4.75 -5.25
CA LYS A 116 -11.33 -4.77 -5.24
C LYS A 116 -10.74 -3.51 -4.62
N ASP A 117 -11.28 -2.32 -4.88
CA ASP A 117 -10.80 -1.07 -4.26
C ASP A 117 -10.92 -1.11 -2.73
N LYS A 118 -12.00 -1.69 -2.20
CA LYS A 118 -12.16 -1.89 -0.74
C LYS A 118 -11.12 -2.87 -0.20
N GLU A 119 -10.83 -3.93 -0.93
CA GLU A 119 -9.82 -4.92 -0.54
C GLU A 119 -8.40 -4.33 -0.57
N ILE A 120 -8.07 -3.55 -1.60
CA ILE A 120 -6.80 -2.81 -1.71
C ILE A 120 -6.62 -1.90 -0.48
N LYS A 121 -7.61 -1.08 -0.14
CA LYS A 121 -7.54 -0.20 1.03
C LYS A 121 -7.34 -0.96 2.35
N ARG A 122 -7.98 -2.13 2.50
CA ARG A 122 -7.78 -3.00 3.68
C ARG A 122 -6.36 -3.55 3.73
N LEU A 123 -5.83 -4.00 2.60
CA LEU A 123 -4.46 -4.52 2.50
C LEU A 123 -3.43 -3.42 2.75
N GLU A 124 -3.63 -2.21 2.22
CA GLU A 124 -2.78 -1.05 2.49
C GLU A 124 -2.74 -0.71 3.98
N ALA A 125 -3.90 -0.67 4.64
CA ALA A 125 -3.98 -0.46 6.08
C ALA A 125 -3.26 -1.56 6.87
N ARG A 126 -3.38 -2.83 6.45
CA ARG A 126 -2.67 -3.95 7.09
C ARG A 126 -1.16 -3.84 6.90
N ILE A 127 -0.70 -3.46 5.71
CA ILE A 127 0.73 -3.23 5.42
C ILE A 127 1.26 -2.10 6.30
N ALA A 128 0.53 -0.99 6.44
CA ALA A 128 0.93 0.12 7.31
C ALA A 128 1.06 -0.31 8.78
N SER A 129 0.09 -1.08 9.30
CA SER A 129 0.15 -1.66 10.65
C SER A 129 1.36 -2.56 10.84
N LEU A 130 1.62 -3.47 9.90
CA LEU A 130 2.74 -4.40 9.98
C LEU A 130 4.10 -3.68 9.88
N LYS A 131 4.19 -2.60 9.11
CA LYS A 131 5.40 -1.76 9.08
C LYS A 131 5.67 -1.12 10.44
N ALA A 132 4.64 -0.54 11.08
CA ALA A 132 4.78 0.03 12.41
C ALA A 132 5.15 -1.02 13.48
N GLU A 133 4.56 -2.21 13.43
CA GLU A 133 4.93 -3.33 14.31
C GLU A 133 6.40 -3.76 14.09
N ASN A 134 6.85 -3.86 12.85
CA ASN A 134 8.25 -4.20 12.54
C ASN A 134 9.24 -3.13 13.03
N GLU A 135 8.92 -1.84 12.86
CA GLU A 135 9.74 -0.74 13.39
C GLU A 135 9.82 -0.79 14.92
N ALA A 136 8.70 -1.10 15.60
CA ALA A 136 8.68 -1.29 17.05
C ALA A 136 9.58 -2.45 17.48
N PHE A 137 9.47 -3.62 16.82
CA PHE A 137 10.33 -4.78 17.11
C PHE A 137 11.81 -4.51 16.84
N GLN A 138 12.14 -3.76 15.79
CA GLN A 138 13.52 -3.34 15.53
C GLN A 138 14.05 -2.47 16.67
N SER A 139 13.25 -1.51 17.14
CA SER A 139 13.64 -0.66 18.28
C SER A 139 13.81 -1.45 19.58
N GLU A 140 12.97 -2.46 19.82
CA GLU A 140 13.11 -3.36 20.98
C GLU A 140 14.35 -4.23 20.88
N ALA A 141 14.66 -4.75 19.68
CA ALA A 141 15.87 -5.52 19.45
C ALA A 141 17.14 -4.67 19.66
N GLU A 142 17.15 -3.41 19.24
CA GLU A 142 18.25 -2.48 19.51
C GLU A 142 18.40 -2.18 21.01
N LYS A 143 17.30 -1.93 21.71
CA LYS A 143 17.31 -1.76 23.17
C LYS A 143 17.85 -3.00 23.88
N SER A 144 17.45 -4.19 23.45
CA SER A 144 17.95 -5.45 24.02
C SER A 144 19.46 -5.61 23.80
N LYS A 145 19.97 -5.28 22.60
CA LYS A 145 21.42 -5.28 22.33
C LYS A 145 22.16 -4.30 23.24
N ALA A 146 21.66 -3.07 23.38
CA ALA A 146 22.24 -2.07 24.28
C ALA A 146 22.23 -2.53 25.75
N GLN A 147 21.18 -3.21 26.21
CA GLN A 147 21.14 -3.80 27.54
C GLN A 147 22.22 -4.86 27.74
N VAL A 148 22.44 -5.74 26.74
CA VAL A 148 23.49 -6.76 26.80
C VAL A 148 24.88 -6.12 26.89
N GLU A 149 25.13 -5.05 26.14
CA GLU A 149 26.39 -4.29 26.23
C GLU A 149 26.57 -3.65 27.61
N LEU A 150 25.53 -3.02 28.15
CA LEU A 150 25.56 -2.38 29.47
C LEU A 150 25.81 -3.40 30.59
N VAL A 151 25.25 -4.62 30.49
CA VAL A 151 25.56 -5.72 31.42
C VAL A 151 27.04 -6.11 31.36
N LYS A 152 27.62 -6.21 30.16
CA LYS A 152 29.06 -6.50 30.00
C LYS A 152 29.92 -5.40 30.61
N GLU A 153 29.58 -4.13 30.42
CA GLU A 153 30.29 -3.00 31.03
C GLU A 153 30.19 -3.02 32.55
N LEU A 154 29.01 -3.31 33.11
CA LEU A 154 28.82 -3.45 34.56
C LEU A 154 29.66 -4.60 35.13
N GLU A 155 29.75 -5.74 34.45
CA GLU A 155 30.62 -6.84 34.87
C GLU A 155 32.10 -6.44 34.86
N GLN A 156 32.55 -5.74 33.83
CA GLN A 156 33.93 -5.22 33.76
C GLN A 156 34.21 -4.22 34.88
N LEU A 157 33.27 -3.30 35.14
CA LEU A 157 33.40 -2.32 36.21
C LEU A 157 33.44 -2.99 37.59
N LYS A 158 32.62 -4.03 37.81
CA LYS A 158 32.64 -4.84 39.04
C LYS A 158 33.98 -5.54 39.24
N LYS A 159 34.59 -6.09 38.18
CA LYS A 159 35.93 -6.67 38.25
C LYS A 159 36.98 -5.63 38.65
N LYS A 160 37.00 -4.47 37.97
CA LYS A 160 37.89 -3.35 38.31
C LYS A 160 37.70 -2.86 39.74
N TYR A 161 36.45 -2.77 40.21
CA TYR A 161 36.14 -2.39 41.59
C TYR A 161 36.74 -3.38 42.59
N ASN A 162 36.56 -4.68 42.38
CA ASN A 162 37.11 -5.72 43.24
C ASN A 162 38.65 -5.70 43.26
N GLU A 163 39.31 -5.41 42.14
CA GLU A 163 40.76 -5.23 42.07
C GLU A 163 41.22 -4.02 42.89
N VAL A 164 40.53 -2.89 42.78
CA VAL A 164 40.80 -1.69 43.58
C VAL A 164 40.58 -1.97 45.07
N GLU A 165 39.54 -2.71 45.43
CA GLU A 165 39.27 -3.09 46.81
C GLU A 165 40.38 -3.98 47.39
N LYS A 166 40.84 -5.01 46.65
CA LYS A 166 41.99 -5.83 47.04
C LYS A 166 43.24 -4.97 47.21
N ARG A 167 43.54 -4.09 46.25
CA ARG A 167 44.68 -3.17 46.35
C ARG A 167 44.58 -2.25 47.55
N ARG A 168 43.37 -1.78 47.91
CA ARG A 168 43.14 -0.98 49.11
C ARG A 168 43.41 -1.77 50.39
N GLN A 169 43.02 -3.05 50.44
CA GLN A 169 43.31 -3.94 51.58
C GLN A 169 44.81 -4.19 51.73
N GLU A 170 45.51 -4.46 50.63
CA GLU A 170 46.97 -4.63 50.60
C GLU A 170 47.70 -3.37 51.08
N LEU A 171 47.31 -2.19 50.57
CA LEU A 171 47.86 -0.91 51.02
C LEU A 171 47.59 -0.66 52.51
N ALA A 172 46.41 -1.03 53.02
CA ALA A 172 46.10 -0.94 54.44
C ALA A 172 46.98 -1.86 55.30
N GLN A 173 47.24 -3.09 54.84
CA GLN A 173 48.17 -4.01 55.52
C GLN A 173 49.62 -3.50 55.48
N ASN A 174 50.07 -3.00 54.33
CA ASN A 174 51.40 -2.42 54.19
C ASN A 174 51.58 -1.20 55.10
N ASN A 175 50.59 -0.30 55.15
CA ASN A 175 50.58 0.84 56.08
C ASN A 175 50.65 0.40 57.55
N LYS A 176 49.93 -0.67 57.95
CA LYS A 176 50.06 -1.24 59.30
C LYS A 176 51.48 -1.77 59.57
N SER A 177 52.06 -2.49 58.61
CA SER A 177 53.43 -3.01 58.71
C SER A 177 54.46 -1.89 58.84
N LEU A 178 54.36 -0.85 58.00
CA LEU A 178 55.21 0.34 58.06
C LEU A 178 55.04 1.08 59.38
N GLY A 179 53.80 1.26 59.86
CA GLY A 179 53.52 1.83 61.18
C GLY A 179 54.19 1.04 62.30
N GLY A 180 54.15 -0.29 62.25
CA GLY A 180 54.88 -1.17 63.16
C GLY A 180 56.40 -0.98 63.09
N ARG A 181 56.97 -0.93 61.89
CA ARG A 181 58.41 -0.68 61.69
C ARG A 181 58.85 0.69 62.22
N VAL A 182 58.05 1.73 61.98
CA VAL A 182 58.30 3.08 62.50
C VAL A 182 58.23 3.07 64.04
N ALA A 183 57.25 2.39 64.64
CA ALA A 183 57.16 2.26 66.09
C ALA A 183 58.37 1.50 66.68
N HIS A 184 58.81 0.41 66.06
CA HIS A 184 60.03 -0.30 66.47
C HIS A 184 61.27 0.58 66.35
N THR A 185 61.42 1.31 65.25
CA THR A 185 62.55 2.23 65.04
C THR A 185 62.57 3.33 66.11
N LYS A 186 61.39 3.87 66.46
CA LYS A 186 61.24 4.86 67.54
C LYS A 186 61.60 4.26 68.91
N ARG A 187 61.16 3.03 69.20
CA ARG A 187 61.52 2.31 70.44
C ARG A 187 63.02 2.01 70.51
N TYR A 188 63.65 1.52 69.44
CA TYR A 188 65.08 1.29 69.41
C TYR A 188 65.88 2.59 69.58
N LYS A 189 65.40 3.70 69.01
CA LYS A 189 65.99 5.02 69.24
C LYS A 189 65.90 5.41 70.72
N GLN A 190 64.73 5.25 71.35
CA GLN A 190 64.55 5.48 72.79
C GLN A 190 65.47 4.61 73.65
N GLN A 191 65.51 3.29 73.41
CA GLN A 191 66.42 2.37 74.10
C GLN A 191 67.89 2.74 73.92
N ARG A 192 68.28 3.21 72.73
CA ARG A 192 69.65 3.68 72.47
C ARG A 192 69.95 4.95 73.25
N ASP A 193 69.00 5.88 73.32
CA ASP A 193 69.14 7.13 74.05
C ASP A 193 69.22 6.86 75.57
N GLU A 194 68.41 5.93 76.08
CA GLU A 194 68.47 5.42 77.47
C GLU A 194 69.81 4.73 77.78
N ALA A 195 70.29 3.84 76.90
CA ALA A 195 71.59 3.19 77.06
C ALA A 195 72.76 4.18 77.03
N ARG A 196 72.68 5.24 76.21
CA ARG A 196 73.66 6.33 76.20
C ARG A 196 73.66 7.09 77.52
N ALA A 197 72.48 7.42 78.05
CA ALA A 197 72.36 8.08 79.35
C ALA A 197 72.94 7.20 80.48
N PHE A 198 72.67 5.89 80.44
CA PHE A 198 73.21 4.93 81.40
C PHE A 198 74.74 4.81 81.34
N ILE A 199 75.33 4.74 80.14
CA ILE A 199 76.79 4.74 79.96
C ILE A 199 77.41 6.02 80.51
N GLU A 200 76.78 7.17 80.29
CA GLU A 200 77.28 8.44 80.78
C GLU A 200 77.25 8.50 82.32
N GLN A 201 76.19 7.99 82.93
CA GLN A 201 76.08 7.85 84.38
C GLN A 201 77.13 6.88 84.95
N GLN A 202 77.38 5.76 84.28
CA GLN A 202 78.46 4.82 84.67
C GLN A 202 79.84 5.47 84.53
N LYS A 203 80.11 6.23 83.48
CA LYS A 203 81.37 6.98 83.33
C LYS A 203 81.57 7.97 84.48
N GLN A 204 80.52 8.68 84.88
CA GLN A 204 80.57 9.58 86.04
C GLN A 204 80.87 8.79 87.32
N GLN A 205 80.19 7.67 87.56
CA GLN A 205 80.47 6.81 88.72
C GLN A 205 81.90 6.27 88.73
N ILE A 206 82.43 5.82 87.59
CA ILE A 206 83.82 5.38 87.45
C ILE A 206 84.77 6.54 87.75
N ALA A 207 84.51 7.74 87.23
CA ALA A 207 85.32 8.92 87.52
C ALA A 207 85.33 9.25 89.02
N THR A 208 84.19 9.17 89.70
CA THR A 208 84.09 9.36 91.15
C THR A 208 84.87 8.27 91.91
N LEU A 209 84.72 7.00 91.55
CA LEU A 209 85.45 5.89 92.16
C LEU A 209 86.97 5.98 91.94
N VAL A 210 87.41 6.48 90.77
CA VAL A 210 88.83 6.74 90.49
C VAL A 210 89.36 7.85 91.40
N GLN A 211 88.60 8.93 91.59
CA GLN A 211 88.98 10.01 92.53
C GLN A 211 89.01 9.51 93.98
N GLU A 212 88.04 8.70 94.41
CA GLU A 212 88.04 8.06 95.73
C GLU A 212 89.22 7.10 95.90
N SER A 213 89.54 6.29 94.90
CA SER A 213 90.70 5.40 94.93
C SER A 213 92.02 6.18 95.02
N GLN A 214 92.12 7.32 94.33
CA GLN A 214 93.26 8.24 94.49
C GLN A 214 93.32 8.85 95.90
N ARG A 215 92.21 9.35 96.45
CA ARG A 215 92.16 9.85 97.83
C ARG A 215 92.55 8.79 98.86
N LEU A 216 92.06 7.56 98.71
CA LEU A 216 92.39 6.44 99.61
C LEU A 216 93.85 6.01 99.48
N ARG A 217 94.46 6.15 98.30
CA ARG A 217 95.91 5.93 98.12
C ARG A 217 96.72 7.03 98.80
N GLU A 218 96.32 8.29 98.65
CA GLU A 218 96.95 9.43 99.34
C GLU A 218 96.78 9.35 100.87
N GLU A 219 95.63 8.88 101.36
CA GLU A 219 95.41 8.61 102.79
C GLU A 219 96.24 7.43 103.30
N ASN A 220 96.37 6.35 102.53
CA ASN A 220 97.27 5.25 102.89
C ASN A 220 98.73 5.70 102.94
N GLU A 221 99.19 6.51 101.98
CA GLU A 221 100.54 7.10 102.01
C GLU A 221 100.74 8.01 103.23
N ARG A 222 99.73 8.84 103.57
CA ARG A 222 99.77 9.67 104.79
C ARG A 222 99.80 8.83 106.08
N LEU A 223 99.10 7.70 106.12
CA LEU A 223 99.14 6.78 107.27
C LEU A 223 100.48 6.05 107.36
N TYR A 224 101.07 5.64 106.23
CA TYR A 224 102.41 5.06 106.19
C TYR A 224 103.50 6.04 106.66
N GLN A 225 103.34 7.33 106.38
CA GLN A 225 104.26 8.37 106.87
C GLN A 225 104.12 8.65 108.38
N LYS A 226 102.99 8.31 109.01
CA LYS A 226 102.78 8.43 110.48
C LYS A 226 103.26 7.22 111.28
N LEU A 227 103.70 6.16 110.61
CA LEU A 227 104.24 4.92 111.19
C LEU A 227 105.78 4.85 111.14
N LYS A 228 106.43 5.94 110.73
CA LYS A 228 107.88 6.19 110.77
C LYS A 228 108.19 7.31 111.74
#